data_AF-A0A954WME0-F1
#
_entry.id   AF-A0A954WME0-F1
#
_cell.length_a   1.000
_cell.length_b   1.000
_cell.length_c   1.000
_cell.angle_alpha   90.00
_cell.angle_beta   90.00
_cell.angle_gamma   90.00
#
_symmetry.space_group_name_H-M   'P 1'
#
loop_
_entity.id
_entity.type
_entity.pdbx_description
1 polymer ?
#
loop_
_entity_poly.entity_id
_entity_poly.type
_entity_poly.pdbx_seq_one_letter_code
_entity_poly.pdbx_strand_id
1 'polypeptide(L)'
;GYQAAVLSPLVAQVYSIEIVPELGEQAAKVLNSLGYKNVFTKVGDGFKGWEEHAPFDRIIVTCSPEEVPQPLIEQLVEGGMIVIPVGERYQQMLYVMKKKDGQLEREALRPTLFVPMTGTAEQQRKVLGDPARPVLLNGDFEESVSDSGYVPGWYYQRNLKWTTAADSPSGKHYVAFNNAVRGQPAHLLQGIALDGRIVRKVRLGGSVKVDDIRLGLDQGEVPAITIRFFDDQRGLIETKWLGPFRSGKTWKTESRVFRVPVESREAIVSIGLFGSTGTAEFDNIQLEAVD
;
A
#
# COMPACT_ATOMS: atom_id res chain seq x y z
N GLY A 1 10.93 -8.26 12.95
CA GLY A 1 12.37 -8.29 13.32
C GLY A 1 13.18 -7.12 12.74
N TYR A 2 13.25 -6.99 11.41
CA TYR A 2 14.13 -6.01 10.75
C TYR A 2 13.97 -4.55 11.21
N GLN A 3 12.74 -4.03 11.27
CA GLN A 3 12.51 -2.65 11.73
C GLN A 3 12.99 -2.41 13.17
N ALA A 4 12.81 -3.39 14.06
CA ALA A 4 13.30 -3.30 15.44
C ALA A 4 14.84 -3.25 15.50
N ALA A 5 15.51 -4.04 14.66
CA ALA A 5 16.97 -4.00 14.49
C ALA A 5 17.47 -2.66 13.94
N VAL A 6 16.73 -2.02 13.02
CA VAL A 6 17.06 -0.68 12.51
C VAL A 6 16.93 0.39 13.59
N LEU A 7 15.95 0.26 14.50
CA LEU A 7 15.75 1.22 15.60
C LEU A 7 16.75 1.04 16.74
N SER A 8 17.18 -0.18 17.02
CA SER A 8 18.09 -0.54 18.12
C SER A 8 19.29 0.41 18.30
N PRO A 9 20.08 0.78 17.27
CA PRO A 9 21.22 1.68 17.45
C PRO A 9 20.84 3.16 17.65
N LEU A 10 19.56 3.52 17.51
CA LEU A 10 19.08 4.90 17.56
C LEU A 10 18.45 5.26 18.91
N VAL A 11 18.16 4.27 19.77
CA VAL A 11 17.42 4.45 21.02
C VAL A 11 17.99 3.58 22.14
N ALA A 12 17.64 3.92 23.38
CA ALA A 12 18.06 3.15 24.54
C ALA A 12 17.50 1.72 24.51
N GLN A 13 16.20 1.56 24.22
CA GLN A 13 15.49 0.28 24.22
C GLN A 13 14.40 0.25 23.15
N VAL A 14 14.16 -0.92 22.56
CA VAL A 14 13.09 -1.19 21.60
C VAL A 14 12.21 -2.31 22.12
N TYR A 15 10.91 -2.07 22.20
CA TYR A 15 9.91 -3.06 22.55
C TYR A 15 9.06 -3.36 21.30
N SER A 16 9.09 -4.59 20.82
CA SER A 16 8.42 -5.02 19.59
C SER A 16 7.37 -6.09 19.89
N ILE A 17 6.13 -5.87 19.47
CA ILE A 17 5.04 -6.84 19.60
C ILE A 17 4.73 -7.43 18.23
N GLU A 18 4.52 -8.74 18.16
CA GLU A 18 4.04 -9.46 16.98
C GLU A 18 2.89 -10.37 17.39
N ILE A 19 1.78 -10.37 16.65
CA ILE A 19 0.59 -11.14 17.02
C ILE A 19 0.65 -12.58 16.51
N VAL A 20 1.37 -12.83 15.41
CA VAL A 20 1.57 -14.17 14.85
C VAL A 20 2.72 -14.87 15.59
N PRO A 21 2.45 -15.92 16.40
CA PRO A 21 3.47 -16.52 17.27
C PRO A 21 4.72 -16.97 16.51
N GLU A 22 4.56 -17.61 15.36
CA GLU A 22 5.66 -18.14 14.55
C GLU A 22 6.60 -17.03 14.09
N LEU A 23 6.05 -15.89 13.65
CA LEU A 23 6.84 -14.73 13.22
C LEU A 23 7.52 -14.03 14.40
N GLY A 24 6.81 -13.92 15.53
CA GLY A 24 7.33 -13.30 16.75
C GLY A 24 8.51 -14.09 17.33
N GLU A 25 8.37 -15.41 17.43
CA GLU A 25 9.43 -16.30 17.89
C GLU A 25 10.63 -16.32 16.94
N GLN A 26 10.38 -16.36 15.63
CA GLN A 26 11.45 -16.30 14.63
C GLN A 26 12.22 -14.98 14.74
N ALA A 27 11.51 -13.84 14.87
CA ALA A 27 12.14 -12.54 15.04
C ALA A 27 12.99 -12.49 16.32
N ALA A 28 12.49 -13.00 17.44
CA ALA A 28 13.22 -13.07 18.70
C ALA A 28 14.52 -13.89 18.56
N LYS A 29 14.44 -15.08 17.94
CA LYS A 29 15.60 -15.95 17.69
C LYS A 29 16.65 -15.25 16.84
N VAL A 30 16.24 -14.62 15.73
CA VAL A 30 17.15 -13.90 14.82
C VAL A 30 17.82 -12.73 15.53
N LEU A 31 17.05 -11.88 16.21
CA LEU A 31 17.59 -10.72 16.93
C LEU A 31 18.60 -11.14 18.01
N ASN A 32 18.29 -12.18 18.78
CA ASN A 32 19.21 -12.71 19.79
C ASN A 32 20.50 -13.27 19.14
N SER A 33 20.38 -14.02 18.04
CA SER A 33 21.54 -14.59 17.33
C SER A 33 22.47 -13.52 16.74
N LEU A 34 21.91 -12.38 16.32
CA LEU A 34 22.66 -11.22 15.82
C LEU A 34 23.21 -10.33 16.95
N GLY A 35 22.95 -10.67 18.22
CA GLY A 35 23.53 -9.99 19.37
C GLY A 35 22.82 -8.71 19.81
N TYR A 36 21.60 -8.44 19.34
CA TYR A 36 20.82 -7.28 19.80
C TYR A 36 20.47 -7.43 21.29
N LYS A 37 20.97 -6.52 22.13
CA LYS A 37 20.79 -6.57 23.61
C LYS A 37 19.73 -5.63 24.14
N ASN A 38 19.30 -4.65 23.35
CA ASN A 38 18.31 -3.65 23.74
C ASN A 38 16.99 -3.79 22.98
N VAL A 39 16.75 -4.95 22.34
CA VAL A 39 15.49 -5.24 21.65
C VAL A 39 14.75 -6.35 22.41
N PHE A 40 13.56 -6.04 22.89
CA PHE A 40 12.68 -6.94 23.61
C PHE A 40 11.47 -7.26 22.75
N THR A 41 11.11 -8.54 22.65
CA THR A 41 10.02 -9.01 21.79
C THR A 41 8.94 -9.70 22.61
N LYS A 42 7.67 -9.48 22.26
CA LYS A 42 6.50 -10.16 22.84
C LYS A 42 5.59 -10.68 21.75
N VAL A 43 5.09 -11.91 21.93
CA VAL A 43 3.96 -12.40 21.13
C VAL A 43 2.68 -11.88 21.79
N GLY A 44 1.87 -11.12 21.06
CA GLY A 44 0.64 -10.54 21.61
C GLY A 44 -0.08 -9.58 20.68
N ASP A 45 -1.25 -9.13 21.12
CA ASP A 45 -2.05 -8.16 20.39
C ASP A 45 -1.49 -6.74 20.55
N GLY A 46 -0.85 -6.23 19.50
CA GLY A 46 -0.27 -4.89 19.47
C GLY A 46 -1.28 -3.75 19.65
N PHE A 47 -2.58 -4.01 19.47
CA PHE A 47 -3.65 -3.04 19.78
C PHE A 47 -3.60 -2.58 21.24
N LYS A 48 -3.21 -3.48 22.15
CA LYS A 48 -3.15 -3.23 23.60
C LYS A 48 -1.86 -2.53 24.03
N GLY A 49 -0.89 -2.38 23.14
CA GLY A 49 0.45 -1.92 23.49
C GLY A 49 1.15 -2.84 24.48
N TRP A 50 2.07 -2.27 25.27
CA TRP A 50 2.85 -2.99 26.27
C TRP A 50 2.91 -2.19 27.57
N GLU A 51 1.79 -2.22 28.31
CA GLU A 51 1.58 -1.44 29.54
C GLU A 51 2.71 -1.60 30.57
N GLU A 52 3.26 -2.81 30.72
CA GLU A 52 4.35 -3.13 31.65
C GLU A 52 5.65 -2.32 31.40
N HIS A 53 5.82 -1.75 30.20
CA HIS A 53 6.97 -0.93 29.83
C HIS A 53 6.59 0.50 29.42
N ALA A 54 5.32 0.86 29.55
CA ALA A 54 4.87 2.22 29.35
C ALA A 54 5.40 3.15 30.47
N PRO A 55 5.54 4.46 30.20
CA PRO A 55 5.24 5.12 28.94
C PRO A 55 6.40 5.08 27.93
N PHE A 56 6.08 5.25 26.64
CA PHE A 56 7.02 5.29 25.54
C PHE A 56 7.23 6.72 25.02
N ASP A 57 8.48 7.06 24.67
CA ASP A 57 8.79 8.31 23.98
C ASP A 57 8.25 8.33 22.55
N ARG A 58 8.32 7.16 21.88
CA ARG A 58 7.98 6.98 20.47
C ARG A 58 7.26 5.65 20.28
N ILE A 59 6.22 5.65 19.44
CA ILE A 59 5.53 4.43 19.02
C ILE A 59 5.56 4.37 17.48
N ILE A 60 5.90 3.22 16.93
CA ILE A 60 5.79 2.94 15.49
C ILE A 60 4.89 1.72 15.31
N VAL A 61 3.91 1.84 14.42
CA VAL A 61 2.99 0.76 14.08
C VAL A 61 3.17 0.41 12.61
N THR A 62 3.37 -0.88 12.32
CA THR A 62 3.69 -1.39 10.97
C THR A 62 2.56 -2.22 10.35
N CYS A 63 1.34 -1.96 10.82
CA CYS A 63 0.07 -2.49 10.32
C CYS A 63 -1.02 -1.41 10.52
N SER A 64 -2.12 -1.49 9.76
CA SER A 64 -3.14 -0.43 9.74
C SER A 64 -4.39 -0.81 10.53
N PRO A 65 -4.64 -0.19 11.69
CA PRO A 65 -5.99 -0.11 12.25
C PRO A 65 -6.84 0.96 11.51
N GLU A 66 -8.14 0.97 11.79
CA GLU A 66 -9.06 2.00 11.26
C GLU A 66 -8.93 3.34 11.99
N GLU A 67 -8.71 3.29 13.30
CA GLU A 67 -8.44 4.44 14.16
C GLU A 67 -7.21 4.13 15.04
N VAL A 68 -6.57 5.15 15.62
CA VAL A 68 -5.44 4.92 16.53
C VAL A 68 -5.94 4.21 17.81
N PRO A 69 -5.40 3.05 18.19
CA PRO A 69 -5.81 2.36 19.41
C PRO A 69 -5.59 3.23 20.65
N GLN A 70 -6.64 3.42 21.44
CA GLN A 70 -6.62 4.22 22.66
C GLN A 70 -5.50 3.81 23.65
N PRO A 71 -5.20 2.51 23.88
CA PRO A 71 -4.09 2.11 24.74
C PRO A 71 -2.73 2.64 24.29
N LEU A 72 -2.50 2.80 22.97
CA LEU A 72 -1.24 3.36 22.47
C LEU A 72 -1.14 4.86 22.75
N ILE A 73 -2.26 5.59 22.75
CA ILE A 73 -2.30 7.01 23.12
C ILE A 73 -1.99 7.16 24.61
N GLU A 74 -2.58 6.31 25.45
CA GLU A 74 -2.36 6.31 26.91
C GLU A 74 -0.92 5.98 27.28
N GLN A 75 -0.31 5.02 26.58
CA GLN A 75 1.07 4.61 26.81
C GLN A 75 2.12 5.54 26.18
N LEU A 76 1.72 6.57 25.43
CA LEU A 76 2.63 7.57 24.87
C LEU A 76 2.86 8.71 25.87
N VAL A 77 4.12 9.12 26.10
CA VAL A 77 4.43 10.30 26.92
C VAL A 77 3.84 11.58 26.33
N GLU A 78 3.55 12.56 27.18
CA GLU A 78 3.23 13.92 26.74
C GLU A 78 4.42 14.50 25.94
N GLY A 79 4.15 15.10 24.78
CA GLY A 79 5.20 15.52 23.82
C GLY A 79 5.83 14.38 23.01
N GLY A 80 5.46 13.12 23.28
CA GLY A 80 5.86 11.94 22.51
C GLY A 80 5.25 11.91 21.10
N MET A 81 5.75 11.03 20.25
CA MET A 81 5.26 10.89 18.87
C MET A 81 4.88 9.45 18.52
N ILE A 82 3.82 9.29 17.75
CA ILE A 82 3.41 8.03 17.13
C ILE A 82 3.45 8.15 15.61
N VAL A 83 4.01 7.13 14.95
CA VAL A 83 3.96 6.95 13.50
C VAL A 83 3.14 5.71 13.20
N ILE A 84 2.02 5.89 12.50
CA ILE A 84 1.02 4.82 12.30
C ILE A 84 0.26 5.03 10.99
N PRO A 85 0.09 3.98 10.16
CA PRO A 85 -0.89 4.00 9.09
C PRO A 85 -2.30 3.85 9.67
N VAL A 86 -3.21 4.75 9.33
CA VAL A 86 -4.59 4.75 9.82
C VAL A 86 -5.54 4.87 8.64
N GLY A 87 -6.64 4.11 8.70
CA GLY A 87 -7.75 4.25 7.77
C GLY A 87 -8.46 2.93 7.43
N GLU A 88 -9.36 3.00 6.46
CA GLU A 88 -10.04 1.84 5.93
C GLU A 88 -9.05 0.84 5.34
N ARG A 89 -9.48 -0.42 5.18
CA ARG A 89 -8.56 -1.53 4.85
C ARG A 89 -7.71 -1.25 3.60
N TYR A 90 -8.28 -0.62 2.59
CA TYR A 90 -7.61 -0.29 1.33
C TYR A 90 -7.41 1.21 1.12
N GLN A 91 -7.72 2.04 2.14
CA GLN A 91 -7.54 3.49 2.14
C GLN A 91 -6.87 3.94 3.42
N GLN A 92 -5.55 4.06 3.38
CA GLN A 92 -4.75 4.35 4.56
C GLN A 92 -3.83 5.54 4.31
N MET A 93 -3.66 6.35 5.33
CA MET A 93 -2.70 7.44 5.35
C MET A 93 -1.70 7.18 6.47
N LEU A 94 -0.41 7.28 6.15
CA LEU A 94 0.65 7.26 7.16
C LEU A 94 0.66 8.63 7.85
N TYR A 95 0.46 8.63 9.16
CA TYR A 95 0.54 9.84 9.96
C TYR A 95 1.78 9.82 10.85
N VAL A 96 2.33 11.00 11.10
CA VAL A 96 3.02 11.28 12.35
C VAL A 96 2.07 12.08 13.22
N MET A 97 1.96 11.72 14.50
CA MET A 97 1.12 12.44 15.44
C MET A 97 1.91 12.72 16.70
N LYS A 98 1.81 13.94 17.22
CA LYS A 98 2.45 14.35 18.47
C LYS A 98 1.39 14.46 19.55
N LYS A 99 1.70 13.93 20.74
CA LYS A 99 0.82 14.08 21.90
C LYS A 99 1.00 15.47 22.52
N LYS A 100 -0.11 16.20 22.64
CA LYS A 100 -0.20 17.51 23.26
C LYS A 100 -1.49 17.63 24.08
N ASP A 101 -1.38 18.00 25.35
CA ASP A 101 -2.49 18.13 26.29
C ASP A 101 -3.39 16.87 26.33
N GLY A 102 -2.75 15.69 26.28
CA GLY A 102 -3.43 14.39 26.24
C GLY A 102 -4.07 14.00 24.90
N GLN A 103 -4.00 14.86 23.87
CA GLN A 103 -4.57 14.63 22.54
C GLN A 103 -3.49 14.43 21.48
N LEU A 104 -3.83 13.80 20.35
CA LEU A 104 -2.92 13.64 19.22
C LEU A 104 -3.14 14.75 18.18
N GLU A 105 -2.18 15.66 18.04
CA GLU A 105 -2.09 16.56 16.89
C GLU A 105 -1.55 15.76 15.69
N ARG A 106 -2.28 15.74 14.57
CA ARG A 106 -2.01 14.85 13.43
C ARG A 106 -1.38 15.59 12.25
N GLU A 107 -0.38 14.97 11.64
CA GLU A 107 0.24 15.40 10.38
C GLU A 107 0.24 14.22 9.39
N ALA A 108 -0.42 14.40 8.24
CA ALA A 108 -0.49 13.39 7.18
C ALA A 108 0.81 13.38 6.37
N LEU A 109 1.49 12.24 6.31
CA LEU A 109 2.75 12.11 5.58
C LEU A 109 2.55 11.61 4.15
N ARG A 110 1.85 10.48 3.97
CA ARG A 110 1.64 9.87 2.65
C ARG A 110 0.56 8.80 2.60
N PRO A 111 -0.17 8.67 1.50
CA PRO A 111 -1.00 7.50 1.22
C PRO A 111 -0.16 6.23 1.27
N THR A 112 -0.69 5.18 1.89
CA THR A 112 0.00 3.90 2.04
C THR A 112 -0.97 2.73 1.99
N LEU A 113 -0.41 1.52 1.85
CA LEU A 113 -1.17 0.28 1.95
C LEU A 113 -0.34 -0.73 2.73
N PHE A 114 -0.59 -0.79 4.04
CA PHE A 114 -0.07 -1.77 4.98
C PHE A 114 -1.08 -2.91 5.17
N VAL A 115 -0.59 -4.03 5.68
CA VAL A 115 -1.46 -5.10 6.20
C VAL A 115 -2.32 -4.57 7.34
N PRO A 116 -3.57 -5.05 7.52
CA PRO A 116 -4.41 -4.62 8.62
C PRO A 116 -3.81 -5.05 9.96
N MET A 117 -4.05 -4.24 11.00
CA MET A 117 -3.81 -4.68 12.37
C MET A 117 -4.87 -5.72 12.75
N THR A 118 -4.48 -6.99 12.83
CA THR A 118 -5.37 -8.09 13.23
C THR A 118 -5.63 -8.08 14.74
N GLY A 119 -6.45 -9.02 15.22
CA GLY A 119 -6.83 -9.09 16.63
C GLY A 119 -7.96 -8.11 16.95
N THR A 120 -7.83 -7.40 18.08
CA THR A 120 -8.88 -6.48 18.57
C THR A 120 -9.23 -5.40 17.55
N ALA A 121 -8.22 -4.82 16.89
CA ALA A 121 -8.43 -3.75 15.90
C ALA A 121 -9.30 -4.22 14.72
N GLU A 122 -9.06 -5.42 14.20
CA GLU A 122 -9.82 -5.93 13.07
C GLU A 122 -11.25 -6.33 13.46
N GLN A 123 -11.45 -6.84 14.68
CA GLN A 123 -12.79 -7.11 15.22
C GLN A 123 -13.63 -5.84 15.39
N GLN A 124 -12.97 -4.69 15.59
CA GLN A 124 -13.62 -3.39 15.78
C GLN A 124 -13.78 -2.59 14.47
N ARG A 125 -13.32 -3.13 13.33
CA ARG A 125 -13.39 -2.44 12.04
C ARG A 125 -14.86 -2.23 11.64
N LYS A 126 -15.23 -0.99 11.38
CA LYS A 126 -16.57 -0.55 11.00
C LYS A 126 -16.74 -0.56 9.49
N VAL A 127 -15.76 -0.01 8.76
CA VAL A 127 -15.82 0.05 7.30
C VAL A 127 -15.16 -1.19 6.68
N LEU A 128 -15.98 -2.00 6.02
CA LEU A 128 -15.56 -3.16 5.26
C LEU A 128 -15.62 -2.84 3.76
N GLY A 129 -14.63 -3.30 3.00
CA GLY A 129 -14.70 -3.23 1.55
C GLY A 129 -15.83 -4.12 1.00
N ASP A 130 -16.31 -3.81 -0.20
CA ASP A 130 -17.31 -4.62 -0.90
C ASP A 130 -16.64 -5.61 -1.86
N PRO A 131 -16.44 -6.89 -1.45
CA PRO A 131 -15.76 -7.87 -2.30
C PRO A 131 -16.58 -8.30 -3.53
N ALA A 132 -17.86 -7.96 -3.60
CA ALA A 132 -18.73 -8.26 -4.74
C ALA A 132 -18.67 -7.17 -5.82
N ARG A 133 -18.27 -5.95 -5.43
CA ARG A 133 -18.18 -4.77 -6.31
C ARG A 133 -16.79 -4.15 -6.20
N PRO A 134 -15.75 -4.78 -6.80
CA PRO A 134 -14.43 -4.19 -6.85
C PRO A 134 -14.47 -2.91 -7.67
N VAL A 135 -14.03 -1.79 -7.07
CA VAL A 135 -13.99 -0.46 -7.71
C VAL A 135 -12.64 0.17 -7.46
N LEU A 136 -12.11 0.84 -8.48
CA LEU A 136 -10.95 1.73 -8.34
C LEU A 136 -11.42 3.14 -8.00
N LEU A 137 -10.75 3.75 -7.03
CA LEU A 137 -10.90 5.15 -6.69
C LEU A 137 -9.99 5.99 -7.56
N ASN A 138 -10.50 7.13 -8.03
CA ASN A 138 -9.75 8.13 -8.79
C ASN A 138 -8.95 7.51 -9.96
N GLY A 139 -9.60 6.62 -10.72
CA GLY A 139 -8.98 5.95 -11.87
C GLY A 139 -8.84 6.84 -13.10
N ASP A 140 -9.64 7.90 -13.17
CA ASP A 140 -9.57 8.98 -14.15
C ASP A 140 -8.59 10.11 -13.75
N PHE A 141 -8.04 10.05 -12.54
CA PHE A 141 -7.06 11.00 -12.01
C PHE A 141 -7.53 12.46 -11.96
N GLU A 142 -8.84 12.72 -12.00
CA GLU A 142 -9.40 14.07 -11.96
C GLU A 142 -9.49 14.64 -10.55
N GLU A 143 -9.39 13.80 -9.52
CA GLU A 143 -9.23 14.29 -8.15
C GLU A 143 -7.82 14.87 -7.97
N SER A 144 -7.78 16.17 -7.63
CA SER A 144 -6.53 16.90 -7.39
C SER A 144 -5.65 16.19 -6.37
N VAL A 145 -4.34 16.25 -6.60
CA VAL A 145 -3.34 15.78 -5.62
C VAL A 145 -3.57 16.40 -4.24
N SER A 146 -3.31 15.61 -3.20
CA SER A 146 -3.36 16.08 -1.81
C SER A 146 -2.39 17.26 -1.58
N ASP A 147 -2.52 17.96 -0.45
CA ASP A 147 -1.56 19.00 -0.04
C ASP A 147 -0.11 18.48 0.01
N SER A 148 0.05 17.18 0.25
CA SER A 148 1.33 16.46 0.25
C SER A 148 1.79 16.00 -1.14
N GLY A 149 1.07 16.34 -2.21
CA GLY A 149 1.43 16.10 -3.61
C GLY A 149 1.19 14.68 -4.11
N TYR A 150 0.37 13.88 -3.42
CA TYR A 150 0.08 12.49 -3.81
C TYR A 150 -1.27 12.38 -4.52
N VAL A 151 -1.35 11.51 -5.52
CA VAL A 151 -2.61 11.15 -6.19
C VAL A 151 -3.54 10.43 -5.19
N PRO A 152 -4.77 10.93 -4.94
CA PRO A 152 -5.72 10.32 -4.01
C PRO A 152 -6.09 8.89 -4.40
N GLY A 153 -6.27 8.01 -3.41
CA GLY A 153 -6.66 6.60 -3.61
C GLY A 153 -5.55 5.67 -4.11
N TRP A 154 -4.37 6.19 -4.44
CA TRP A 154 -3.26 5.41 -4.98
C TRP A 154 -2.00 5.47 -4.09
N TYR A 155 -1.27 4.35 -4.03
CA TYR A 155 -0.18 4.09 -3.10
C TYR A 155 1.13 3.76 -3.81
N TYR A 156 2.23 3.81 -3.05
CA TYR A 156 3.58 3.52 -3.55
C TYR A 156 3.90 4.25 -4.86
N GLN A 157 3.52 5.53 -4.94
CA GLN A 157 3.74 6.36 -6.12
C GLN A 157 5.25 6.60 -6.30
N ARG A 158 5.83 6.04 -7.36
CA ARG A 158 7.27 6.13 -7.69
C ARG A 158 7.47 6.72 -9.08
N ASN A 159 8.38 7.69 -9.19
CA ASN A 159 8.78 8.33 -10.46
C ASN A 159 7.59 8.76 -11.33
N LEU A 160 6.63 9.41 -10.68
CA LEU A 160 5.36 9.82 -11.24
C LEU A 160 5.20 11.34 -11.22
N LYS A 161 4.51 11.87 -12.23
CA LYS A 161 3.94 13.20 -12.24
C LYS A 161 2.45 13.13 -12.54
N TRP A 162 1.64 13.73 -11.69
CA TRP A 162 0.26 14.07 -12.03
C TRP A 162 0.29 15.28 -12.97
N THR A 163 -0.34 15.19 -14.13
CA THR A 163 -0.14 16.13 -15.24
C THR A 163 -1.48 16.63 -15.76
N THR A 164 -1.56 17.92 -16.07
CA THR A 164 -2.71 18.53 -16.74
C THR A 164 -2.44 18.67 -18.23
N ALA A 165 -3.31 18.14 -19.10
CA ALA A 165 -3.29 18.40 -20.54
C ALA A 165 -4.70 18.33 -21.15
N ALA A 166 -4.91 19.03 -22.27
CA ALA A 166 -6.23 19.07 -22.93
C ALA A 166 -6.57 17.82 -23.74
N ASP A 167 -5.59 16.95 -24.00
CA ASP A 167 -5.73 15.70 -24.76
C ASP A 167 -5.85 14.46 -23.88
N SER A 168 -6.05 14.61 -22.56
CA SER A 168 -6.31 13.48 -21.66
C SER A 168 -7.65 12.79 -21.97
N PRO A 169 -7.68 11.44 -22.00
CA PRO A 169 -8.87 10.66 -22.32
C PRO A 169 -10.13 10.92 -21.48
N SER A 170 -10.02 11.10 -20.16
CA SER A 170 -11.19 11.22 -19.26
C SER A 170 -11.57 12.66 -18.94
N GLY A 171 -10.61 13.57 -18.89
CA GLY A 171 -10.86 14.95 -18.47
C GLY A 171 -9.71 15.88 -18.84
N LYS A 172 -9.01 16.38 -17.84
CA LYS A 172 -7.84 17.26 -18.00
C LYS A 172 -6.57 16.68 -17.40
N HIS A 173 -6.66 15.58 -16.67
CA HIS A 173 -5.60 15.07 -15.84
C HIS A 173 -5.27 13.61 -16.16
N TYR A 174 -4.01 13.25 -15.91
CA TYR A 174 -3.52 11.88 -16.06
C TYR A 174 -2.23 11.73 -15.26
N VAL A 175 -1.72 10.50 -15.18
CA VAL A 175 -0.42 10.23 -14.56
C VAL A 175 0.63 9.87 -15.60
N ALA A 176 1.81 10.47 -15.48
CA ALA A 176 2.95 10.26 -16.35
C ALA A 176 4.12 9.67 -15.56
N PHE A 177 4.67 8.58 -16.06
CA PHE A 177 5.90 7.97 -15.57
C PHE A 177 7.02 8.27 -16.56
N ASN A 178 8.16 8.72 -16.03
CA ASN A 178 9.39 8.86 -16.79
C ASN A 178 10.50 8.12 -16.06
N ASN A 179 11.11 7.16 -16.75
CA ASN A 179 12.19 6.39 -16.16
C ASN A 179 13.40 6.34 -17.08
N ALA A 180 14.52 6.88 -16.60
CA ALA A 180 15.79 6.88 -17.34
C ALA A 180 16.71 5.72 -16.92
N VAL A 181 16.45 5.10 -15.76
CA VAL A 181 17.33 4.07 -15.18
C VAL A 181 16.61 2.72 -15.21
N ARG A 182 17.19 1.77 -15.93
CA ARG A 182 16.66 0.40 -16.02
C ARG A 182 16.64 -0.25 -14.63
N GLY A 183 15.57 -0.96 -14.30
CA GLY A 183 15.34 -1.57 -12.99
C GLY A 183 14.89 -0.59 -11.90
N GLN A 184 14.88 0.73 -12.15
CA GLN A 184 14.35 1.69 -11.18
C GLN A 184 12.80 1.60 -11.15
N PRO A 185 12.18 1.47 -9.97
CA PRO A 185 10.73 1.40 -9.88
C PRO A 185 10.04 2.69 -10.33
N ALA A 186 9.11 2.58 -11.27
CA ALA A 186 8.22 3.66 -11.70
C ALA A 186 6.81 3.08 -11.87
N HIS A 187 5.98 3.25 -10.84
CA HIS A 187 4.64 2.68 -10.76
C HIS A 187 3.83 3.35 -9.66
N LEU A 188 2.53 3.05 -9.63
CA LEU A 188 1.62 3.32 -8.53
C LEU A 188 0.64 2.13 -8.41
N LEU A 189 0.01 1.94 -7.25
CA LEU A 189 -0.87 0.80 -7.01
C LEU A 189 -2.07 1.12 -6.12
N GLN A 190 -3.13 0.33 -6.22
CA GLN A 190 -4.32 0.40 -5.37
C GLN A 190 -4.72 -0.99 -4.91
N GLY A 191 -5.02 -1.14 -3.62
CA GLY A 191 -5.55 -2.38 -3.05
C GLY A 191 -7.07 -2.43 -3.24
N ILE A 192 -7.60 -3.62 -3.50
CA ILE A 192 -9.00 -3.83 -3.88
C ILE A 192 -9.59 -4.98 -3.07
N ALA A 193 -10.78 -4.74 -2.52
CA ALA A 193 -11.62 -5.80 -1.96
C ALA A 193 -12.12 -6.69 -3.10
N LEU A 194 -11.85 -7.99 -3.02
CA LEU A 194 -12.29 -8.94 -4.05
C LEU A 194 -12.40 -10.34 -3.46
N ASP A 195 -13.54 -11.01 -3.63
CA ASP A 195 -13.67 -12.42 -3.27
C ASP A 195 -13.93 -13.27 -4.52
N GLY A 196 -12.98 -14.13 -4.87
CA GLY A 196 -13.06 -15.02 -6.03
C GLY A 196 -14.17 -16.06 -5.95
N ARG A 197 -14.79 -16.26 -4.79
CA ARG A 197 -15.99 -17.09 -4.63
C ARG A 197 -17.25 -16.38 -5.14
N ILE A 198 -17.25 -15.04 -5.10
CA ILE A 198 -18.36 -14.17 -5.49
C ILE A 198 -18.13 -13.66 -6.91
N VAL A 199 -16.98 -13.02 -7.17
CA VAL A 199 -16.63 -12.43 -8.47
C VAL A 199 -15.76 -13.41 -9.24
N ARG A 200 -16.25 -13.91 -10.37
CA ARG A 200 -15.54 -14.93 -11.18
C ARG A 200 -14.70 -14.36 -12.31
N LYS A 201 -15.05 -13.16 -12.76
CA LYS A 201 -14.33 -12.42 -13.79
C LYS A 201 -14.34 -10.94 -13.47
N VAL A 202 -13.28 -10.27 -13.90
CA VAL A 202 -13.18 -8.81 -13.86
C VAL A 202 -12.76 -8.29 -15.23
N ARG A 203 -13.31 -7.16 -15.66
CA ARG A 203 -12.78 -6.39 -16.78
C ARG A 203 -11.83 -5.35 -16.22
N LEU A 204 -10.58 -5.41 -16.67
CA LEU A 204 -9.54 -4.43 -16.36
C LEU A 204 -9.22 -3.66 -17.63
N GLY A 205 -9.18 -2.33 -17.53
CA GLY A 205 -8.92 -1.47 -18.68
C GLY A 205 -8.27 -0.15 -18.30
N GLY A 206 -7.86 0.57 -19.33
CA GLY A 206 -7.31 1.90 -19.19
C GLY A 206 -6.88 2.50 -20.52
N SER A 207 -6.70 3.81 -20.54
CA SER A 207 -6.08 4.52 -21.63
C SER A 207 -4.59 4.66 -21.36
N VAL A 208 -3.78 4.36 -22.37
CA VAL A 208 -2.33 4.37 -22.26
C VAL A 208 -1.69 5.00 -23.48
N LYS A 209 -0.60 5.72 -23.24
CA LYS A 209 0.31 6.26 -24.26
C LYS A 209 1.74 6.00 -23.80
N VAL A 210 2.60 5.54 -24.70
CA VAL A 210 4.00 5.21 -24.40
C VAL A 210 4.96 5.74 -25.45
N ASP A 211 6.14 6.17 -25.03
CA ASP A 211 7.22 6.61 -25.94
C ASP A 211 8.60 6.11 -25.48
N ASP A 212 9.46 5.81 -26.45
CA ASP A 212 10.84 5.32 -26.29
C ASP A 212 11.02 4.20 -25.24
N ILE A 213 10.11 3.22 -25.25
CA ILE A 213 10.14 2.11 -24.29
C ILE A 213 11.32 1.17 -24.56
N ARG A 214 12.14 0.94 -23.53
CA ARG A 214 13.10 -0.16 -23.49
C ARG A 214 12.82 -1.04 -22.28
N LEU A 215 12.67 -2.33 -22.52
CA LEU A 215 12.28 -3.26 -21.45
C LEU A 215 13.34 -3.33 -20.35
N GLY A 216 12.87 -3.57 -19.14
CA GLY A 216 13.73 -3.76 -17.98
C GLY A 216 14.52 -5.07 -18.02
N LEU A 217 15.25 -5.35 -16.96
CA LEU A 217 16.17 -6.48 -16.84
C LEU A 217 15.41 -7.82 -16.77
N ASP A 218 14.26 -7.81 -16.11
CA ASP A 218 13.43 -9.00 -15.90
C ASP A 218 12.16 -9.00 -16.77
N GLN A 219 11.55 -10.18 -16.96
CA GLN A 219 10.36 -10.35 -17.80
C GLN A 219 9.13 -9.54 -17.33
N GLY A 220 9.07 -9.19 -16.04
CA GLY A 220 8.01 -8.37 -15.45
C GLY A 220 8.24 -6.87 -15.53
N GLU A 221 9.43 -6.41 -15.93
CA GLU A 221 9.76 -4.99 -15.99
C GLU A 221 9.34 -4.39 -17.34
N VAL A 222 8.03 -4.34 -17.56
CA VAL A 222 7.41 -3.89 -18.82
C VAL A 222 6.26 -2.94 -18.55
N PRO A 223 6.00 -1.93 -19.41
CA PRO A 223 4.87 -1.02 -19.19
C PRO A 223 3.54 -1.78 -19.28
N ALA A 224 2.71 -1.68 -18.24
CA ALA A 224 1.47 -2.44 -18.18
C ALA A 224 0.45 -1.84 -17.20
N ILE A 225 -0.80 -2.29 -17.34
CA ILE A 225 -1.79 -2.28 -16.27
C ILE A 225 -1.88 -3.73 -15.76
N THR A 226 -1.71 -3.94 -14.46
CA THR A 226 -1.63 -5.26 -13.85
C THR A 226 -2.66 -5.43 -12.77
N ILE A 227 -3.12 -6.67 -12.57
CA ILE A 227 -3.89 -7.07 -11.40
C ILE A 227 -3.26 -8.31 -10.79
N ARG A 228 -2.93 -8.23 -9.50
CA ARG A 228 -2.39 -9.34 -8.70
C ARG A 228 -3.48 -9.84 -7.77
N PHE A 229 -3.65 -11.15 -7.68
CA PHE A 229 -4.62 -11.79 -6.79
C PHE A 229 -3.92 -12.44 -5.61
N PHE A 230 -4.49 -12.30 -4.42
CA PHE A 230 -3.92 -12.84 -3.18
C PHE A 230 -4.94 -13.69 -2.42
N ASP A 231 -4.46 -14.71 -1.72
CA ASP A 231 -5.27 -15.56 -0.85
C ASP A 231 -5.54 -14.92 0.54
N ASP A 232 -6.18 -15.66 1.45
CA ASP A 232 -6.47 -15.20 2.81
C ASP A 232 -5.23 -15.01 3.69
N GLN A 233 -4.12 -15.66 3.35
CA GLN A 233 -2.81 -15.48 3.98
C GLN A 233 -1.95 -14.42 3.29
N ARG A 234 -2.52 -13.69 2.31
CA ARG A 234 -1.82 -12.69 1.48
C ARG A 234 -0.69 -13.28 0.63
N GLY A 235 -0.74 -14.59 0.37
CA GLY A 235 0.09 -15.24 -0.63
C GLY A 235 -0.33 -14.80 -2.04
N LEU A 236 0.65 -14.42 -2.87
CA LEU A 236 0.38 -14.10 -4.27
C LEU A 236 -0.05 -15.38 -5.00
N ILE A 237 -1.28 -15.40 -5.53
CA ILE A 237 -1.79 -16.51 -6.33
C ILE A 237 -1.27 -16.38 -7.76
N GLU A 238 -1.58 -15.25 -8.41
CA GLU A 238 -1.10 -14.96 -9.75
C GLU A 238 -1.16 -13.47 -10.10
N THR A 239 -0.48 -13.11 -11.19
CA THR A 239 -0.52 -11.77 -11.78
C THR A 239 -1.06 -11.84 -13.21
N LYS A 240 -2.05 -11.00 -13.51
CA LYS A 240 -2.55 -10.79 -14.88
C LYS A 240 -2.06 -9.44 -15.41
N TRP A 241 -1.79 -9.42 -16.71
CA TRP A 241 -1.18 -8.29 -17.40
C TRP A 241 -2.05 -7.85 -18.57
N LEU A 242 -2.43 -6.58 -18.57
CA LEU A 242 -2.89 -5.85 -19.74
C LEU A 242 -1.69 -5.05 -20.26
N GLY A 243 -1.08 -5.55 -21.32
CA GLY A 243 0.23 -5.15 -21.81
C GLY A 243 1.03 -6.37 -22.31
N PRO A 244 2.33 -6.23 -22.58
CA PRO A 244 3.14 -5.02 -22.42
C PRO A 244 2.83 -3.96 -23.48
N PHE A 245 2.82 -2.68 -23.08
CA PHE A 245 2.69 -1.55 -24.00
C PHE A 245 4.09 -1.14 -24.48
N ARG A 246 4.42 -1.52 -25.72
CA ARG A 246 5.77 -1.35 -26.29
C ARG A 246 5.92 -0.11 -27.17
N SER A 247 4.82 0.34 -27.77
CA SER A 247 4.81 1.45 -28.71
C SER A 247 3.40 2.04 -28.81
N GLY A 248 3.30 3.37 -28.85
CA GLY A 248 2.03 4.04 -29.02
C GLY A 248 2.11 5.48 -28.54
N LYS A 249 2.65 6.39 -29.37
CA LYS A 249 2.81 7.82 -29.05
C LYS A 249 1.48 8.59 -28.95
N THR A 250 0.35 7.92 -29.22
CA THR A 250 -1.00 8.45 -29.09
C THR A 250 -1.78 7.60 -28.11
N TRP A 251 -2.75 8.20 -27.42
CA TRP A 251 -3.64 7.49 -26.51
C TRP A 251 -4.35 6.33 -27.20
N LYS A 252 -4.36 5.17 -26.52
CA LYS A 252 -5.16 4.00 -26.88
C LYS A 252 -5.85 3.48 -25.64
N THR A 253 -7.15 3.22 -25.76
CA THR A 253 -7.91 2.55 -24.71
C THR A 253 -7.85 1.05 -24.94
N GLU A 254 -7.39 0.33 -23.93
CA GLU A 254 -7.24 -1.11 -23.95
C GLU A 254 -8.03 -1.70 -22.78
N SER A 255 -8.65 -2.86 -22.98
CA SER A 255 -9.30 -3.60 -21.89
C SER A 255 -9.25 -5.10 -22.13
N ARG A 256 -9.30 -5.88 -21.04
CA ARG A 256 -9.36 -7.33 -21.09
C ARG A 256 -10.13 -7.88 -19.91
N VAL A 257 -10.88 -8.95 -20.15
CA VAL A 257 -11.53 -9.72 -19.10
C VAL A 257 -10.58 -10.79 -18.58
N PHE A 258 -10.38 -10.84 -17.27
CA PHE A 258 -9.59 -11.85 -16.58
C PHE A 258 -10.48 -12.70 -15.69
N ARG A 259 -10.18 -14.00 -15.61
CA ARG A 259 -10.74 -14.87 -14.58
C ARG A 259 -10.13 -14.51 -13.23
N VAL A 260 -10.95 -14.53 -12.19
CA VAL A 260 -10.53 -14.38 -10.80
C VAL A 260 -10.41 -15.78 -10.19
N PRO A 261 -9.23 -16.17 -9.66
CA PRO A 261 -9.07 -17.42 -8.92
C PRO A 261 -10.01 -17.48 -7.72
N VAL A 262 -10.63 -18.64 -7.45
CA VAL A 262 -11.64 -18.79 -6.38
C VAL A 262 -11.08 -18.55 -4.98
N GLU A 263 -9.78 -18.76 -4.83
CA GLU A 263 -8.99 -18.58 -3.63
C GLU A 263 -8.75 -17.10 -3.30
N SER A 264 -8.96 -16.19 -4.27
CA SER A 264 -8.69 -14.76 -4.10
C SER A 264 -9.55 -14.12 -3.00
N ARG A 265 -8.92 -13.30 -2.15
CA ARG A 265 -9.55 -12.51 -1.07
C ARG A 265 -9.23 -11.01 -1.14
N GLU A 266 -8.20 -10.65 -1.88
CA GLU A 266 -7.88 -9.27 -2.21
C GLU A 266 -7.17 -9.24 -3.56
N ALA A 267 -7.16 -8.07 -4.18
CA ALA A 267 -6.37 -7.82 -5.38
C ALA A 267 -5.60 -6.51 -5.26
N ILE A 268 -4.50 -6.41 -6.01
CA ILE A 268 -3.77 -5.15 -6.18
C ILE A 268 -3.73 -4.83 -7.66
N VAL A 269 -4.30 -3.68 -8.03
CA VAL A 269 -4.11 -3.10 -9.36
C VAL A 269 -2.86 -2.23 -9.34
N SER A 270 -2.02 -2.32 -10.36
CA SER A 270 -0.84 -1.46 -10.49
C SER A 270 -0.64 -1.04 -11.93
N ILE A 271 -0.19 0.20 -12.13
CA ILE A 271 0.17 0.74 -13.43
C ILE A 271 1.58 1.33 -13.37
N GLY A 272 2.30 1.30 -14.48
CA GLY A 272 3.61 1.93 -14.57
C GLY A 272 4.54 1.26 -15.57
N LEU A 273 5.81 1.64 -15.48
CA LEU A 273 6.92 1.11 -16.25
C LEU A 273 7.58 -0.12 -15.58
N PHE A 274 7.38 -0.29 -14.26
CA PHE A 274 7.85 -1.42 -13.44
C PHE A 274 9.37 -1.74 -13.49
N GLY A 275 10.19 -0.88 -14.08
CA GLY A 275 11.64 -1.10 -14.28
C GLY A 275 12.11 -0.88 -15.72
N SER A 276 11.19 -0.84 -16.69
CA SER A 276 11.49 -0.37 -18.06
C SER A 276 11.84 1.12 -18.09
N THR A 277 12.60 1.52 -19.12
CA THR A 277 12.90 2.94 -19.39
C THR A 277 11.99 3.50 -20.46
N GLY A 278 11.91 4.84 -20.54
CA GLY A 278 11.06 5.57 -21.47
C GLY A 278 9.96 6.33 -20.71
N THR A 279 8.91 6.71 -21.42
CA THR A 279 7.72 7.34 -20.84
C THR A 279 6.48 6.48 -21.02
N ALA A 280 5.66 6.43 -19.98
CA ALA A 280 4.32 5.85 -20.04
C ALA A 280 3.32 6.75 -19.31
N GLU A 281 2.25 7.08 -20.01
CA GLU A 281 1.16 7.93 -19.53
C GLU A 281 -0.09 7.07 -19.44
N PHE A 282 -0.84 7.23 -18.36
CA PHE A 282 -2.02 6.44 -18.06
C PHE A 282 -3.17 7.33 -17.61
N ASP A 283 -4.36 7.02 -18.09
CA ASP A 283 -5.62 7.67 -17.72
C ASP A 283 -6.77 6.64 -17.76
N ASN A 284 -7.90 6.95 -17.12
CA ASN A 284 -9.13 6.18 -17.15
C ASN A 284 -8.96 4.71 -16.75
N ILE A 285 -8.22 4.42 -15.68
CA ILE A 285 -8.04 3.05 -15.21
C ILE A 285 -9.33 2.54 -14.58
N GLN A 286 -9.84 1.43 -15.11
CA GLN A 286 -11.12 0.87 -14.75
C GLN A 286 -11.00 -0.59 -14.32
N LEU A 287 -11.74 -0.95 -13.29
CA LEU A 287 -11.93 -2.32 -12.83
C LEU A 287 -13.40 -2.51 -12.51
N GLU A 288 -14.01 -3.54 -13.10
CA GLU A 288 -15.40 -3.89 -12.85
C GLU A 288 -15.58 -5.41 -12.81
N ALA A 289 -16.46 -5.88 -11.94
CA ALA A 289 -16.93 -7.27 -11.96
C ALA A 289 -17.80 -7.50 -13.20
N VAL A 290 -17.65 -8.66 -13.84
CA VAL A 290 -18.45 -9.03 -15.02
C VAL A 290 -18.92 -10.48 -14.90
N ASP A 291 -20.07 -10.77 -15.50
CA ASP A 291 -20.71 -12.10 -15.50
C ASP A 291 -19.95 -13.15 -16.35
#